data_AF-A0A4Q4HTC3-F1
#
_entry.id   AF-A0A4Q4HTC3-F1
#
_cell.length_a   1.000
_cell.length_b   1.000
_cell.length_c   1.000
_cell.angle_alpha   90.00
_cell.angle_beta   90.00
_cell.angle_gamma   90.00
#
_symmetry.space_group_name_H-M   'P 1'
#
loop_
_entity.id
_entity.type
_entity.pdbx_description
1 polymer ?
#
loop_
_entity_poly.entity_id
_entity_poly.type
_entity_poly.pdbx_seq_one_letter_code
_entity_poly.pdbx_strand_id
1 'polypeptide(L)'
;LVLSHSPSMWWTPERTSRPGLFSETDTSWVSEHLLSAPPQGVRISLCVGSLEGSTVPHVQQLHQRLITAGVESHCAIYTGGHDYAWWRGALIDGIGLLQG
;
A
#
# COMPACT_ATOMS: atom_id res chain seq x y z
N LEU A 1 5.30 13.37 3.06
CA LEU A 1 5.18 12.26 2.09
C LEU A 1 5.50 10.96 2.82
N VAL A 2 4.65 9.95 2.66
CA VAL A 2 4.93 8.55 3.06
C VAL A 2 5.13 7.73 1.80
N LEU A 3 6.21 6.95 1.75
CA LEU A 3 6.47 5.97 0.70
C LEU A 3 6.28 4.58 1.29
N SER A 4 5.43 3.76 0.67
CA SER A 4 5.10 2.43 1.16
C SER A 4 5.15 1.42 0.02
N HIS A 5 6.18 0.57 0.04
CA HIS A 5 6.42 -0.47 -0.96
C HIS A 5 5.97 -1.82 -0.43
N SER A 6 5.10 -2.50 -1.19
CA SER A 6 4.58 -3.83 -0.89
C SER A 6 4.09 -3.97 0.57
N PRO A 7 3.20 -3.07 1.03
CA PRO A 7 2.78 -3.05 2.42
C PRO A 7 2.16 -4.38 2.83
N SER A 8 2.42 -4.79 4.06
CA SER A 8 1.85 -6.00 4.65
C SER A 8 0.37 -5.79 4.98
N MET A 9 -0.49 -5.77 3.96
CA MET A 9 -1.93 -5.49 4.07
C MET A 9 -2.69 -6.55 4.88
N TRP A 10 -2.10 -7.73 5.02
CA TRP A 10 -2.58 -8.84 5.85
C TRP A 10 -2.33 -8.62 7.34
N TRP A 11 -1.50 -7.66 7.75
CA TRP A 11 -1.05 -7.53 9.13
C TRP A 11 -2.20 -7.15 10.08
N THR A 12 -2.20 -7.79 11.25
CA THR A 12 -3.10 -7.45 12.38
C THR A 12 -2.29 -7.40 13.68
N PRO A 13 -2.66 -6.53 14.64
CA PRO A 13 -1.95 -6.42 15.91
C PRO A 13 -1.99 -7.72 16.74
N GLU A 14 -3.10 -8.46 16.66
CA GLU A 14 -3.29 -9.74 17.35
C GLU A 14 -2.57 -10.92 16.66
N ARG A 15 -1.91 -10.69 15.52
CA ARG A 15 -1.18 -11.71 14.73
C ARG A 15 -2.06 -12.88 14.28
N THR A 16 -3.33 -12.60 14.03
CA THR A 16 -4.34 -13.57 13.58
C THR A 16 -4.29 -13.86 12.10
N SER A 17 -3.58 -13.04 11.31
CA SER A 17 -3.45 -13.18 9.86
C SER A 17 -1.98 -13.31 9.43
N ARG A 18 -1.78 -13.86 8.23
CA ARG A 18 -0.49 -14.13 7.59
C ARG A 18 -0.62 -13.96 6.08
N PRO A 19 0.46 -13.67 5.32
CA PRO A 19 0.37 -13.45 3.88
C PRO A 19 -0.39 -14.54 3.13
N GLY A 20 -0.10 -15.81 3.41
CA GLY A 20 -0.74 -16.95 2.73
C GLY A 20 -2.17 -17.27 3.17
N LEU A 21 -2.70 -16.60 4.21
CA LEU A 21 -4.07 -16.79 4.69
C LEU A 21 -4.97 -15.61 4.32
N PHE A 22 -4.41 -14.56 3.73
CA PHE A 22 -5.12 -13.31 3.45
C PHE A 22 -5.61 -13.28 2.01
N SER A 23 -6.93 -13.35 1.86
CA SER A 23 -7.62 -13.36 0.57
C SER A 23 -7.85 -11.96 0.03
N GLU A 24 -8.14 -11.84 -1.27
CA GLU A 24 -8.50 -10.57 -1.92
C GLU A 24 -9.80 -9.96 -1.38
N THR A 25 -10.66 -10.78 -0.79
CA THR A 25 -11.97 -10.38 -0.25
C THR A 25 -11.94 -10.04 1.24
N ASP A 26 -10.82 -10.30 1.93
CA ASP A 26 -10.70 -10.04 3.36
C ASP A 26 -10.63 -8.54 3.64
N THR A 27 -11.12 -8.10 4.80
CA THR A 27 -10.97 -6.70 5.20
C THR A 27 -9.59 -6.49 5.85
N SER A 28 -8.78 -5.62 5.26
CA SER A 28 -7.48 -5.25 5.84
C SER A 28 -7.65 -4.40 7.09
N TRP A 29 -7.14 -4.88 8.24
CA TRP A 29 -7.09 -4.09 9.48
C TRP A 29 -6.31 -2.79 9.29
N VAL A 30 -5.21 -2.82 8.53
CA VAL A 30 -4.38 -1.64 8.25
C VAL A 30 -5.20 -0.56 7.55
N SER A 31 -6.00 -0.94 6.55
CA SER A 31 -6.90 -0.01 5.87
C SER A 31 -7.94 0.57 6.81
N GLU A 32 -8.65 -0.27 7.59
CA GLU A 32 -9.67 0.22 8.54
C GLU A 32 -9.08 1.15 9.59
N HIS A 33 -7.93 0.79 10.15
CA HIS A 33 -7.27 1.59 11.16
C HIS A 33 -6.84 2.96 10.60
N LEU A 34 -6.16 2.97 9.44
CA LEU A 34 -5.73 4.20 8.80
C LEU A 34 -6.91 5.12 8.41
N LEU A 35 -8.02 4.53 7.97
CA LEU A 35 -9.20 5.28 7.53
C LEU A 35 -10.16 5.65 8.66
N SER A 36 -9.98 5.10 9.87
CA SER A 36 -10.71 5.55 11.07
C SER A 36 -10.38 7.00 11.44
N ALA A 37 -9.18 7.45 11.09
CA ALA A 37 -8.73 8.83 11.18
C ALA A 37 -7.79 9.15 10.00
N PRO A 38 -8.33 9.44 8.80
CA PRO A 38 -7.53 9.62 7.60
C PRO A 38 -6.47 10.73 7.79
N PRO A 39 -5.20 10.51 7.43
CA PRO A 39 -4.12 11.45 7.69
C PRO A 39 -4.16 12.66 6.75
N GLN A 40 -4.97 13.66 7.10
CA GLN A 40 -5.09 14.90 6.33
C GLN A 40 -3.76 15.66 6.27
N GLY A 41 -3.46 16.26 5.12
CA GLY A 41 -2.22 17.00 4.89
C GLY A 41 -0.97 16.12 4.67
N VAL A 42 -1.13 14.79 4.59
CA VAL A 42 -0.05 13.85 4.26
C VAL A 42 -0.25 13.30 2.86
N ARG A 43 0.72 13.53 1.97
CA ARG A 43 0.82 12.81 0.69
C ARG A 43 1.28 11.37 0.94
N ILE A 44 0.60 10.39 0.37
CA ILE A 44 0.93 8.96 0.46
C ILE A 44 1.23 8.41 -0.93
N SER A 45 2.33 7.68 -1.08
CA SER A 45 2.63 6.93 -2.31
C SER A 45 2.72 5.44 -1.97
N LEU A 46 1.84 4.66 -2.61
CA LEU A 46 1.73 3.22 -2.48
C LEU A 46 2.32 2.55 -3.72
N CYS A 47 3.08 1.49 -3.52
CA CYS A 47 3.65 0.71 -4.61
C CYS A 47 3.48 -0.79 -4.34
N VAL A 48 3.19 -1.57 -5.37
CA VAL A 48 3.07 -3.02 -5.28
C VAL A 48 3.53 -3.69 -6.58
N GLY A 49 4.13 -4.87 -6.48
CA GLY A 49 4.46 -5.71 -7.63
C GLY A 49 3.23 -6.46 -8.17
N SER A 50 3.09 -6.53 -9.48
CA SER A 50 1.98 -7.23 -10.15
C SER A 50 1.92 -8.74 -9.85
N LEU A 51 2.99 -9.33 -9.34
CA LEU A 51 3.09 -10.75 -8.98
C LEU A 51 2.83 -11.03 -7.49
N GLU A 52 2.37 -10.05 -6.71
CA GLU A 52 2.16 -10.18 -5.26
C GLU A 52 0.77 -10.71 -4.85
N GLY A 53 0.02 -11.27 -5.80
CA GLY A 53 -1.27 -11.92 -5.55
C GLY A 53 -2.26 -10.98 -4.86
N SER A 54 -2.83 -11.45 -3.73
CA SER A 54 -3.90 -10.72 -3.04
C SER A 54 -3.49 -9.35 -2.52
N THR A 55 -2.20 -9.07 -2.36
CA THR A 55 -1.72 -7.75 -1.94
C THR A 55 -2.07 -6.66 -2.96
N VAL A 56 -2.09 -6.99 -4.26
CA VAL A 56 -2.36 -6.03 -5.35
C VAL A 56 -3.74 -5.37 -5.19
N PRO A 57 -4.86 -6.11 -5.16
CA PRO A 57 -6.18 -5.50 -4.99
C PRO A 57 -6.33 -4.76 -3.66
N HIS A 58 -5.69 -5.21 -2.58
CA HIS A 58 -5.72 -4.50 -1.29
C HIS A 58 -5.04 -3.13 -1.33
N VAL A 59 -3.90 -3.04 -2.00
CA VAL A 59 -3.20 -1.76 -2.19
C VAL A 59 -4.02 -0.82 -3.08
N GLN A 60 -4.60 -1.33 -4.16
CA GLN A 60 -5.48 -0.54 -5.04
C GLN A 60 -6.73 -0.05 -4.30
N GLN A 61 -7.34 -0.90 -3.46
CA GLN A 61 -8.50 -0.52 -2.66
C GLN A 61 -8.13 0.54 -1.61
N LEU A 62 -7.01 0.38 -0.90
CA LEU A 62 -6.54 1.37 0.06
C LEU A 62 -6.31 2.73 -0.63
N HIS A 63 -5.64 2.74 -1.77
CA HIS A 63 -5.45 3.95 -2.57
C HIS A 63 -6.78 4.65 -2.88
N GLN A 64 -7.75 3.91 -3.40
CA GLN A 64 -9.05 4.46 -3.75
C GLN A 64 -9.77 5.03 -2.53
N ARG A 65 -9.72 4.33 -1.39
CA ARG A 65 -10.35 4.76 -0.13
C ARG A 65 -9.67 6.00 0.45
N LEU A 66 -8.35 6.13 0.34
CA LEU A 66 -7.61 7.32 0.73
C LEU A 66 -8.02 8.54 -0.10
N ILE A 67 -8.12 8.39 -1.43
CA ILE A 67 -8.62 9.45 -2.32
C ILE A 67 -10.04 9.86 -1.92
N THR A 68 -10.93 8.90 -1.71
CA THR A 68 -12.31 9.17 -1.28
C THR A 68 -12.37 9.90 0.07
N ALA A 69 -11.41 9.64 0.96
CA ALA A 69 -11.28 10.34 2.24
C ALA A 69 -10.57 11.71 2.16
N GLY A 70 -10.27 12.20 0.95
CA GLY A 70 -9.60 13.48 0.71
C GLY A 70 -8.09 13.48 0.95
N VAL A 71 -7.48 12.31 1.11
CA VAL A 71 -6.02 12.17 1.27
C VAL A 71 -5.37 12.12 -0.11
N GLU A 72 -4.33 12.93 -0.31
CA GLU A 72 -3.52 12.88 -1.52
C GLU A 72 -2.76 11.54 -1.58
N SER A 73 -3.17 10.67 -2.50
CA SER A 73 -2.63 9.31 -2.63
C SER A 73 -2.22 9.03 -4.08
N HIS A 74 -1.08 8.38 -4.25
CA HIS A 74 -0.60 7.83 -5.51
C HIS A 74 -0.45 6.32 -5.38
N CYS A 75 -0.72 5.59 -6.46
CA CYS A 75 -0.53 4.14 -6.51
C CYS A 75 0.19 3.75 -7.81
N ALA A 76 1.28 3.00 -7.68
CA ALA A 76 2.03 2.46 -8.79
C ALA A 76 2.10 0.92 -8.71
N ILE A 77 1.92 0.27 -9.86
CA ILE A 77 2.07 -1.18 -9.99
C ILE A 77 3.29 -1.45 -10.87
N TYR A 78 4.24 -2.22 -10.33
CA TYR A 78 5.47 -2.56 -11.02
C TYR A 78 5.41 -3.98 -11.56
N THR A 79 5.99 -4.22 -12.74
CA THR A 79 6.12 -5.57 -13.32
C THR A 79 7.16 -6.38 -12.55
N GLY A 80 6.77 -6.93 -11.40
CA GLY A 80 7.66 -7.56 -10.43
C GLY A 80 6.91 -8.16 -9.24
N GLY A 81 7.66 -8.65 -8.26
CA GLY A 81 7.12 -9.27 -7.04
C GLY A 81 7.66 -8.64 -5.75
N HIS A 82 7.51 -9.35 -4.64
CA HIS A 82 7.93 -8.95 -3.29
C HIS A 82 9.46 -9.10 -3.11
N ASP A 83 10.25 -8.27 -3.80
CA ASP A 83 11.72 -8.40 -3.86
C ASP A 83 12.46 -7.04 -3.92
N TYR A 84 13.66 -7.00 -3.32
CA TYR A 84 14.52 -5.83 -3.25
C TYR A 84 14.91 -5.23 -4.61
N ALA A 85 15.05 -6.04 -5.65
CA ALA A 85 15.39 -5.58 -7.00
C ALA A 85 14.32 -4.67 -7.59
N TRP A 86 13.05 -4.86 -7.21
CA TRP A 86 11.93 -4.02 -7.61
C TRP A 86 11.76 -2.83 -6.67
N TRP A 87 11.88 -3.06 -5.35
CA TRP A 87 11.74 -2.00 -4.36
C TRP A 87 12.79 -0.90 -4.51
N ARG A 88 14.03 -1.22 -4.90
CA ARG A 88 15.06 -0.19 -5.10
C ARG A 88 14.65 0.84 -6.17
N GLY A 89 13.99 0.39 -7.25
CA GLY A 89 13.53 1.28 -8.32
C GLY A 89 12.37 2.13 -7.85
N ALA A 90 11.37 1.49 -7.25
CA ALA A 90 10.21 2.18 -6.70
C ALA A 90 10.56 3.18 -5.58
N LEU A 91 11.63 2.94 -4.83
CA LEU A 91 12.14 3.88 -3.83
C LEU A 91 12.71 5.14 -4.50
N ILE A 92 13.51 4.99 -5.56
CA ILE A 92 14.08 6.13 -6.29
C ILE A 92 12.97 6.95 -6.94
N ASP A 93 12.00 6.29 -7.60
CA ASP A 93 10.82 6.94 -8.17
C ASP A 93 10.06 7.73 -7.10
N GLY A 94 9.83 7.12 -5.93
CA GLY A 94 9.14 7.74 -4.80
C GLY A 94 9.89 8.94 -4.21
N ILE A 95 11.21 8.90 -4.12
CA ILE A 95 12.03 10.04 -3.69
C ILE A 95 11.96 11.18 -4.70
N GLY A 96 11.86 10.88 -6.00
CA GLY A 96 11.63 11.90 -7.03
C GLY A 96 10.37 12.73 -6.78
N LEU A 97 9.34 12.16 -6.14
CA LEU A 97 8.11 12.85 -5.76
C LEU A 97 8.28 13.82 -4.57
N LEU A 98 9.42 13.81 -3.87
CA LEU A 98 9.72 14.77 -2.80
C LEU A 98 10.20 16.13 -3.33
N GLN A 99 10.67 16.17 -4.59
CA GLN A 99 11.30 17.35 -5.17
C GLN A 99 10.31 18.26 -5.92
N GLY A 100 9.02 17.95 -5.89
CA GLY A 100 7.93 18.74 -6.50
C GLY A 100 6.73 18.89 -5.58
#